data_AF-A0A358M6T2-F1
#
_entry.id   AF-A0A358M6T2-F1
#
_cell.length_a   1.000
_cell.length_b   1.000
_cell.length_c   1.000
_cell.angle_alpha   90.00
_cell.angle_beta   90.00
_cell.angle_gamma   90.00
#
_symmetry.space_group_name_H-M   'P 1'
#
loop_
_entity.id
_entity.type
_entity.pdbx_description
1 polymer ?
#
loop_
_entity_poly.entity_id
_entity_poly.type
_entity_poly.pdbx_seq_one_letter_code
_entity_poly.pdbx_strand_id
1 'polypeptide(L)' 'MSEGKIAFVFSGQGAQCPGMGKALCETSKAAAAVFALADRIRPGTSQQCFHGTKEELNLTINTQPCLFS' A
#
# COMPACT_ATOMS: atom_id res chain seq x y z
N MET A 1 21.27 -22.22 20.48
CA MET A 1 19.91 -22.08 19.90
C MET A 1 20.11 -21.83 18.41
N SER A 2 19.57 -22.67 17.52
CA SER A 2 19.62 -22.36 16.08
C SER A 2 18.63 -21.23 15.81
N GLU A 3 19.08 -20.14 15.18
CA GLU A 3 18.17 -19.09 14.71
C GLU A 3 17.17 -19.71 13.71
N GLY A 4 15.88 -19.55 14.00
CA GLY A 4 14.82 -20.00 13.10
C GLY A 4 14.85 -19.20 11.79
N LYS A 5 14.36 -19.80 10.69
CA LYS A 5 14.23 -19.11 9.41
C LYS A 5 13.02 -18.18 9.44
N ILE A 6 13.18 -16.95 8.92
CA ILE A 6 12.09 -15.97 8.78
C ILE A 6 11.40 -16.15 7.42
N ALA A 7 10.08 -16.09 7.41
CA ALA A 7 9.27 -16.04 6.19
C ALA A 7 8.42 -14.75 6.19
N PHE A 8 8.36 -14.08 5.04
CA PHE A 8 7.50 -12.93 4.83
C PHE A 8 6.23 -13.38 4.10
N VAL A 9 5.07 -13.04 4.66
CA VAL A 9 3.76 -13.33 4.06
C VAL A 9 3.06 -12.01 3.79
N PHE A 10 2.66 -11.81 2.54
CA PHE A 10 1.96 -10.62 2.09
C PHE A 10 0.46 -10.90 2.05
N SER A 11 -0.35 -9.93 2.46
CA SER A 11 -1.80 -10.04 2.42
C SER A 11 -2.33 -10.05 0.99
N GLY A 12 -3.49 -10.68 0.79
CA GLY A 12 -4.20 -10.67 -0.48
C GLY A 12 -5.31 -9.61 -0.55
N GLN A 13 -6.09 -9.66 -1.63
CA GLN A 13 -7.29 -8.84 -1.81
C GLN A 13 -8.26 -9.00 -0.63
N GLY A 14 -8.80 -7.89 -0.14
CA GLY A 14 -9.68 -7.83 1.02
C GLY A 14 -9.05 -7.17 2.26
N ALA A 15 -7.72 -7.02 2.29
CA ALA A 15 -7.02 -6.35 3.38
C ALA A 15 -6.88 -4.82 3.21
N GLN A 16 -7.29 -4.26 2.08
CA GLN A 16 -7.24 -2.82 1.82
C GLN A 16 -8.13 -2.02 2.79
N CYS A 17 -7.62 -0.90 3.27
CA CYS A 17 -8.35 -0.01 4.15
C CYS A 17 -7.99 1.47 3.93
N PRO A 18 -8.92 2.40 4.19
CA PRO A 18 -8.63 3.83 4.12
C PRO A 18 -7.47 4.22 5.05
N GLY A 19 -6.53 5.01 4.54
CA GLY A 19 -5.39 5.51 5.32
C GLY A 19 -4.17 4.58 5.34
N MET A 20 -4.21 3.45 4.63
CA MET A 20 -3.08 2.51 4.56
C MET A 20 -1.83 3.18 3.97
N GLY A 21 -0.64 2.80 4.46
CA GLY A 21 0.63 3.30 3.98
C GLY A 21 0.98 4.75 4.36
N LYS A 22 0.01 5.59 4.78
CA LYS A 22 0.21 7.01 5.05
C LYS A 22 1.29 7.28 6.11
N ALA A 23 1.14 6.69 7.29
CA ALA A 23 2.10 6.90 8.39
C ALA A 23 3.52 6.40 8.03
N LEU A 24 3.61 5.32 7.25
CA LEU A 24 4.89 4.80 6.80
C LEU A 24 5.53 5.73 5.76
N CYS A 25 4.73 6.27 4.84
CA CYS A 25 5.17 7.26 3.85
C CYS A 25 5.70 8.55 4.52
N GLU A 26 5.04 9.03 5.58
CA GLU A 26 5.42 10.24 6.31
C GLU A 26 6.73 10.07 7.11
N THR A 27 7.05 8.85 7.54
CA THR A 27 8.17 8.58 8.45
C THR A 27 9.37 7.92 7.77
N SER A 28 9.18 7.29 6.61
CA SER A 28 10.23 6.58 5.88
C SER A 28 10.46 7.17 4.49
N LYS A 29 11.68 7.67 4.25
CA LYS A 29 12.12 8.14 2.93
C LYS A 29 12.01 7.05 1.86
N ALA A 30 12.25 5.78 2.22
CA ALA A 30 12.13 4.67 1.30
C ALA A 30 10.67 4.44 0.89
N ALA A 31 9.73 4.49 1.84
CA ALA A 31 8.32 4.37 1.53
C ALA A 31 7.81 5.54 0.69
N ALA A 32 8.23 6.77 1.01
CA ALA A 32 7.92 7.95 0.20
C ALA A 32 8.39 7.81 -1.26
N ALA A 33 9.59 7.24 -1.47
CA ALA A 33 10.10 6.99 -2.82
C ALA A 33 9.28 5.92 -3.57
N VAL A 34 8.79 4.89 -2.89
CA VAL A 34 7.91 3.86 -3.48
C VAL A 34 6.57 4.48 -3.89
N PHE A 35 5.93 5.26 -3.02
CA PHE A 35 4.67 5.94 -3.38
C PHE A 35 4.87 6.95 -4.52
N ALA A 36 5.98 7.70 -4.55
CA ALA A 36 6.29 8.60 -5.66
C ALA A 36 6.48 7.85 -6.99
N LEU A 37 7.09 6.65 -6.96
CA LEU A 37 7.19 5.79 -8.14
C LEU A 37 5.81 5.27 -8.56
N ALA A 38 4.99 4.82 -7.62
CA ALA A 38 3.64 4.33 -7.88
C ALA A 38 2.78 5.42 -8.53
N ASP A 39 2.82 6.65 -8.01
CA ASP A 39 2.11 7.80 -8.58
C ASP A 39 2.61 8.19 -9.98
N ARG A 40 3.90 8.00 -10.28
CA ARG A 40 4.42 8.22 -11.64
C ARG A 40 3.86 7.22 -12.64
N ILE A 41 3.63 5.97 -12.21
CA ILE A 41 3.09 4.90 -13.07
C ILE A 41 1.56 5.01 -13.17
N ARG A 42 0.90 5.27 -12.04
CA ARG A 42 -0.55 5.39 -11.90
C ARG A 42 -0.86 6.60 -11.00
N PRO A 43 -1.05 7.80 -11.58
CA PRO A 43 -1.28 9.02 -10.84
C PRO A 43 -2.45 8.91 -9.85
N GLY A 44 -2.22 9.37 -8.61
CA GLY A 44 -3.23 9.40 -7.55
C GLY A 44 -3.30 8.14 -6.68
N THR A 45 -2.40 7.17 -6.89
CA THR A 45 -2.36 5.93 -6.09
C THR A 45 -2.12 6.24 -4.62
N SER A 46 -1.20 7.13 -4.27
CA SER A 46 -0.96 7.53 -2.89
C SER A 46 -2.20 8.18 -2.25
N GLN A 47 -2.85 9.10 -2.96
CA GLN A 47 -4.06 9.77 -2.51
C GLN A 47 -5.20 8.77 -2.25
N GLN A 48 -5.38 7.79 -3.14
CA GLN A 48 -6.37 6.73 -2.94
C GLN A 48 -6.05 5.84 -1.74
N CYS A 49 -4.79 5.48 -1.52
CA CYS A 49 -4.38 4.73 -0.33
C CYS A 49 -4.66 5.51 0.96
N PHE A 50 -4.34 6.81 0.97
CA PHE A 50 -4.35 7.63 2.17
C PHE A 50 -5.74 8.16 2.53
N HIS A 51 -6.58 8.39 1.52
CA HIS A 51 -7.83 9.14 1.67
C HIS A 51 -9.02 8.52 0.94
N GLY A 52 -8.81 7.49 0.12
CA GLY A 52 -9.88 6.80 -0.59
C GLY A 52 -10.87 6.15 0.37
N THR A 53 -12.14 6.11 -0.05
CA THR A 53 -13.19 5.45 0.74
C THR A 53 -13.04 3.94 0.65
N LYS A 54 -13.70 3.21 1.56
CA LYS A 54 -13.72 1.74 1.52
C LYS A 54 -14.36 1.24 0.23
N GLU A 55 -15.42 1.90 -0.23
CA GLU A 55 -16.15 1.57 -1.45
C GLU A 55 -15.24 1.73 -2.68
N GLU A 56 -14.50 2.83 -2.75
CA GLU A 56 -13.54 3.09 -3.82
C GLU A 56 -12.40 2.06 -3.82
N LEU A 57 -11.84 1.75 -2.65
CA LEU A 57 -10.78 0.76 -2.50
C LEU A 57 -11.24 -0.67 -2.80
N ASN A 58 -12.53 -0.98 -2.69
CA ASN A 58 -13.10 -2.30 -3.01
C ASN A 58 -13.32 -2.53 -4.50
N LEU A 59 -13.24 -1.49 -5.34
CA LEU A 59 -13.21 -1.68 -6.78
C LEU A 59 -11.92 -2.40 -7.14
N THR A 60 -12.00 -3.54 -7.83
CA THR A 60 -10.83 -4.38 -8.13
C THR A 60 -9.71 -3.60 -8.86
N ILE A 61 -10.09 -2.62 -9.68
CA ILE A 61 -9.16 -1.70 -10.38
C ILE A 61 -8.33 -0.82 -9.42
N ASN A 62 -8.81 -0.59 -8.21
CA ASN A 62 -8.12 0.16 -7.16
C ASN A 62 -7.51 -0.78 -6.11
N THR A 63 -8.21 -1.85 -5.75
CA THR A 63 -7.78 -2.76 -4.66
C THR A 63 -6.37 -3.29 -4.88
N GLN A 64 -6.13 -3.86 -6.06
CA GLN A 64 -4.86 -4.48 -6.39
C GLN A 64 -3.70 -3.46 -6.39
N PRO A 65 -3.75 -2.36 -7.16
CA PRO A 65 -2.66 -1.40 -7.15
C PRO A 65 -2.45 -0.75 -5.79
N CYS A 66 -3.50 -0.41 -5.05
CA CYS A 66 -3.36 0.25 -3.76
C CYS A 66 -2.82 -0.69 -2.65
N LEU A 67 -3.01 -2.00 -2.77
CA LEU A 67 -2.51 -2.98 -1.78
C LEU A 67 -1.05 -3.38 -2.02
N PHE A 68 -0.57 -3.27 -3.28
CA PHE A 68 0.80 -3.57 -3.66
C PHE A 68 1.75 -2.35 -3.70
N SER A 69 1.23 -1.14 -3.50
CA SER A 69 2.01 0.12 -3.49
C SER A 69 2.51 0.47 -2.09
#